data_AF-A0A8T5L5N8-F1
#
_entry.id   AF-A0A8T5L5N8-F1
#
_cell.length_a   1.000
_cell.length_b   1.000
_cell.length_c   1.000
_cell.angle_alpha   90.00
_cell.angle_beta   90.00
_cell.angle_gamma   90.00
#
_symmetry.space_group_name_H-M   'P 1'
#
loop_
_entity.id
_entity.type
_entity.pdbx_description
1 polymer ?
#
loop_
_entity_poly.entity_id
_entity_poly.type
_entity_poly.pdbx_seq_one_letter_code
_entity_poly.pdbx_strand_id
1 'polypeptide(L)'
;MSTIKKIFDKEIDEEVHSDFLKFGRGEYPDKYLVECKKQASKWAIKTSAEFANFFVRKCLEKVSESVMIKGIIVSTLDIEKDCDFEFEVKKAMGIRKIVVNSEIGKDKILNLMEKYPKVFFALTFSTGNCDLKIKAKAPKSSKPGSKTKDGEGPKADFCSLKTTDVNLVRELLFGVDFNSAKEVKINHTIVIEDVIYPKDESNPEKVREMSKRKGKIIRKINVDGREEIKEAEFEG
;
A
#
# COMPACT_ATOMS: atom_id res chain seq x y z
N MET A 1 8.29 -7.31 0.50
CA MET A 1 7.03 -8.06 0.34
C MET A 1 5.87 -7.11 0.51
N SER A 2 4.81 -7.27 -0.28
CA SER A 2 3.55 -6.56 -0.03
C SER A 2 2.92 -7.09 1.25
N THR A 3 2.16 -6.25 1.98
CA THR A 3 1.49 -6.62 3.23
C THR A 3 0.69 -7.91 3.11
N ILE A 4 -0.07 -8.06 2.02
CA ILE A 4 -0.88 -9.27 1.79
C ILE A 4 0.00 -10.50 1.59
N LYS A 5 1.08 -10.40 0.79
CA LYS A 5 1.97 -11.55 0.56
C LYS A 5 2.61 -12.02 1.87
N LYS A 6 3.08 -11.08 2.70
CA LYS A 6 3.63 -11.38 4.03
C LYS A 6 2.66 -12.21 4.89
N ILE A 7 1.37 -11.86 4.87
CA ILE A 7 0.34 -12.62 5.61
C ILE A 7 0.20 -14.04 5.07
N PHE A 8 0.12 -14.22 3.74
CA PHE A 8 0.05 -15.56 3.13
C PHE A 8 1.29 -16.41 3.40
N ASP A 9 2.46 -15.77 3.53
CA ASP A 9 3.74 -16.45 3.83
C ASP A 9 4.00 -16.60 5.34
N LYS A 10 3.10 -16.11 6.20
CA LYS A 10 3.24 -16.09 7.68
C LYS A 10 4.43 -15.27 8.20
N GLU A 11 4.84 -14.24 7.47
CA GLU A 11 5.90 -13.30 7.84
C GLU A 11 5.31 -11.99 8.40
N ILE A 12 4.66 -12.08 9.56
CA ILE A 12 4.02 -10.92 10.20
C ILE A 12 5.09 -10.02 10.86
N ASP A 13 5.14 -8.76 10.45
CA ASP A 13 6.08 -7.75 10.97
C ASP A 13 5.38 -6.42 11.33
N GLU A 14 6.17 -5.44 11.79
CA GLU A 14 5.67 -4.12 12.20
C GLU A 14 4.93 -3.36 11.09
N GLU A 15 5.28 -3.58 9.82
CA GLU A 15 4.56 -2.99 8.69
C GLU A 15 3.17 -3.61 8.57
N VAL A 16 3.06 -4.95 8.66
CA VAL A 16 1.77 -5.65 8.69
C VAL A 16 0.93 -5.20 9.87
N HIS A 17 1.50 -5.21 11.07
CA HIS A 17 0.85 -4.76 12.28
C HIS A 17 0.28 -3.33 12.12
N SER A 18 1.14 -2.39 11.74
CA SER A 18 0.79 -0.98 11.50
C SER A 18 -0.36 -0.83 10.49
N ASP A 19 -0.31 -1.58 9.39
CA ASP A 19 -1.33 -1.52 8.34
C ASP A 19 -2.71 -1.93 8.82
N PHE A 20 -2.77 -2.83 9.81
CA PHE A 20 -4.00 -3.44 10.31
C PHE A 20 -4.58 -2.76 11.57
N LEU A 21 -3.79 -1.92 12.26
CA LEU A 21 -4.25 -1.16 13.44
C LEU A 21 -5.53 -0.32 13.20
N LYS A 22 -5.77 0.09 11.95
CA LYS A 22 -6.94 0.88 11.54
C LYS A 22 -8.26 0.11 11.49
N PHE A 23 -8.22 -1.22 11.52
CA PHE A 23 -9.40 -2.08 11.50
C PHE A 23 -9.83 -2.43 12.93
N GLY A 24 -11.14 -2.36 13.21
CA GLY A 24 -11.75 -2.94 14.41
C GLY A 24 -12.31 -4.32 14.10
N ARG A 25 -13.09 -4.91 15.00
CA ARG A 25 -13.84 -6.14 14.70
C ARG A 25 -14.84 -5.89 13.56
N GLY A 26 -14.96 -6.84 12.64
CA GLY A 26 -15.90 -6.78 11.52
C GLY A 26 -15.26 -7.11 10.17
N GLU A 27 -16.04 -6.88 9.11
CA GLU A 27 -15.65 -7.18 7.73
C GLU A 27 -15.39 -5.90 6.95
N TYR A 28 -14.25 -5.89 6.25
CA TYR A 28 -13.81 -4.78 5.42
C TYR A 28 -13.59 -5.30 4.00
N PRO A 29 -14.65 -5.30 3.16
CA PRO A 29 -14.51 -5.67 1.77
C PRO A 29 -13.71 -4.61 1.02
N ASP A 30 -13.31 -4.97 -0.21
CA ASP A 30 -12.78 -4.02 -1.18
C ASP A 30 -11.47 -3.35 -0.76
N LYS A 31 -10.61 -4.13 -0.09
CA LYS A 31 -9.29 -3.70 0.35
C LYS A 31 -8.20 -4.26 -0.54
N TYR A 32 -7.07 -3.55 -0.56
CA TYR A 32 -5.88 -3.95 -1.32
C TYR A 32 -6.25 -4.36 -2.76
N LEU A 33 -6.95 -3.49 -3.47
CA LEU A 33 -7.41 -3.74 -4.83
C LEU A 33 -6.24 -3.69 -5.80
N VAL A 34 -6.20 -4.62 -6.75
CA VAL A 34 -5.22 -4.67 -7.83
C VAL A 34 -5.92 -4.88 -9.17
N GLU A 35 -5.58 -4.06 -10.16
CA GLU A 35 -5.88 -4.28 -11.57
C GLU A 35 -4.55 -4.28 -12.32
N CYS A 36 -4.20 -5.41 -12.94
CA CYS A 36 -2.97 -5.57 -13.70
C CYS A 36 -3.29 -5.96 -15.14
N LYS A 37 -2.73 -5.22 -16.10
CA LYS A 37 -2.87 -5.46 -17.53
C LYS A 37 -1.50 -5.63 -18.16
N LYS A 38 -1.34 -6.70 -18.94
CA LYS A 38 -0.16 -6.90 -19.76
C LYS A 38 -0.23 -5.94 -20.96
N GLN A 39 0.87 -5.23 -21.21
CA GLN A 39 1.08 -4.44 -22.42
C GLN A 39 2.25 -5.06 -23.21
N ALA A 40 2.47 -4.59 -24.44
CA ALA A 40 3.46 -5.18 -25.34
C ALA A 40 4.86 -5.36 -24.70
N SER A 41 5.37 -4.34 -23.99
CA SER A 41 6.70 -4.35 -23.38
C SER A 41 6.72 -4.13 -21.87
N LYS A 42 5.55 -3.95 -21.24
CA LYS A 42 5.44 -3.52 -19.84
C LYS A 42 4.11 -3.94 -19.22
N TRP A 43 4.00 -3.75 -17.91
CA TRP A 43 2.79 -3.97 -17.14
C TRP A 43 2.17 -2.64 -16.77
N ALA A 44 0.85 -2.52 -16.95
CA ALA A 44 0.06 -1.43 -16.42
C ALA A 44 -0.70 -1.92 -15.19
N ILE A 45 -0.33 -1.38 -14.03
CA ILE A 45 -0.86 -1.77 -12.73
C ILE A 45 -1.60 -0.56 -12.15
N LYS A 46 -2.79 -0.79 -11.63
CA LYS A 46 -3.48 0.18 -10.78
C LYS A 46 -3.91 -0.47 -9.49
N THR A 47 -3.84 0.28 -8.41
CA THR A 47 -4.20 -0.24 -7.09
C THR A 47 -4.95 0.76 -6.24
N SER A 48 -5.53 0.26 -5.15
CA SER A 48 -5.97 1.10 -4.03
C SER A 48 -4.76 1.67 -3.26
N ALA A 49 -5.05 2.53 -2.29
CA ALA A 49 -4.04 3.35 -1.61
C ALA A 49 -3.09 2.54 -0.72
N GLU A 50 -3.50 1.35 -0.29
CA GLU A 50 -2.74 0.49 0.62
C GLU A 50 -1.41 0.01 0.00
N PHE A 51 -1.24 0.07 -1.32
CA PHE A 51 0.02 -0.26 -1.99
C PHE A 51 0.96 0.94 -2.20
N ALA A 52 0.60 2.14 -1.75
CA ALA A 52 1.40 3.34 -1.98
C ALA A 52 2.84 3.19 -1.47
N ASN A 53 3.00 2.85 -0.18
CA ASN A 53 4.31 2.64 0.43
C ASN A 53 5.06 1.48 -0.25
N PHE A 54 4.38 0.36 -0.50
CA PHE A 54 4.98 -0.77 -1.21
C PHE A 54 5.60 -0.36 -2.55
N PHE A 55 4.86 0.38 -3.39
CA PHE A 55 5.37 0.80 -4.69
C PHE A 55 6.48 1.85 -4.59
N VAL A 56 6.38 2.82 -3.68
CA VAL A 56 7.45 3.79 -3.45
C VAL A 56 8.75 3.06 -3.11
N ARG A 57 8.71 2.14 -2.14
CA ARG A 57 9.88 1.35 -1.73
C ARG A 57 10.45 0.55 -2.90
N LYS A 58 9.62 -0.26 -3.57
CA LYS A 58 10.07 -1.14 -4.66
C LYS A 58 10.61 -0.41 -5.88
N CYS A 59 10.01 0.72 -6.24
CA CYS A 59 10.49 1.50 -7.37
C CYS A 59 11.79 2.24 -7.04
N LEU A 60 12.00 2.65 -5.77
CA LEU A 60 13.22 3.33 -5.33
C LEU A 60 14.41 2.39 -5.13
N GLU A 61 14.20 1.14 -4.69
CA GLU A 61 15.27 0.15 -4.50
C GLU A 61 16.17 -0.03 -5.74
N LYS A 62 15.62 0.19 -6.93
CA LYS A 62 16.30 0.03 -8.23
C LYS A 62 16.99 1.29 -8.75
N VAL A 63 16.87 2.41 -8.05
CA VAL A 63 17.48 3.68 -8.45
C VAL A 63 18.96 3.69 -8.01
N SER A 64 19.86 4.11 -8.90
CA SER A 64 21.28 4.30 -8.59
C SER A 64 21.62 5.74 -8.20
N GLU A 65 20.86 6.71 -8.71
CA GLU A 65 21.12 8.14 -8.58
C GLU A 65 19.97 8.86 -7.87
N SER A 66 19.99 10.18 -7.84
CA SER A 66 18.83 10.97 -7.44
C SER A 66 17.72 10.88 -8.49
N VAL A 67 16.48 11.07 -8.04
CA VAL A 67 15.31 11.13 -8.92
C VAL A 67 14.44 12.30 -8.53
N MET A 68 13.82 12.94 -9.52
CA MET A 68 12.82 13.98 -9.26
C MET A 68 11.57 13.35 -8.64
N ILE A 69 11.30 13.68 -7.37
CA ILE A 69 10.15 13.17 -6.61
C ILE A 69 9.14 14.30 -6.41
N LYS A 70 7.87 13.99 -6.71
CA LYS A 70 6.73 14.88 -6.44
C LYS A 70 5.67 14.18 -5.62
N GLY A 71 4.99 14.89 -4.72
CA GLY A 71 3.83 14.32 -4.03
C GLY A 71 3.71 14.79 -2.60
N ILE A 72 3.13 13.95 -1.75
CA ILE A 72 2.97 14.25 -0.33
C ILE A 72 3.37 13.08 0.55
N ILE A 73 3.95 13.39 1.70
CA ILE A 73 4.13 12.49 2.82
C ILE A 73 3.13 12.92 3.91
N VAL A 74 2.28 12.01 4.35
CA VAL A 74 1.21 12.28 5.32
C VAL A 74 1.52 11.58 6.63
N SER A 75 1.56 12.35 7.72
CA SER A 75 1.91 11.87 9.04
C SER A 75 1.12 12.57 10.13
N THR A 76 0.86 11.89 11.24
CA THR A 76 0.46 12.51 12.52
C THR A 76 1.67 12.80 13.42
N LEU A 77 2.83 12.25 13.10
CA LEU A 77 4.11 12.45 13.78
C LEU A 77 4.87 13.64 13.20
N ASP A 78 5.68 14.28 14.05
CA ASP A 78 6.64 15.29 13.60
C ASP A 78 7.89 14.62 13.02
N ILE A 79 7.90 14.44 11.70
CA ILE A 79 9.00 13.83 10.95
C ILE A 79 9.86 14.86 10.19
N GLU A 80 9.52 16.15 10.31
CA GLU A 80 10.14 17.25 9.53
C GLU A 80 11.65 17.31 9.79
N LYS A 81 12.07 17.08 11.04
CA LYS A 81 13.48 17.06 11.47
C LYS A 81 14.34 15.97 10.83
N ASP A 82 13.71 14.93 10.29
CA ASP A 82 14.39 13.79 9.66
C ASP A 82 14.33 13.86 8.13
N CYS A 83 13.66 14.87 7.57
CA CYS A 83 13.60 15.10 6.14
C CYS A 83 14.83 15.89 5.67
N ASP A 84 15.84 15.18 5.17
CA ASP A 84 17.04 15.80 4.58
C ASP A 84 16.85 16.15 3.09
N PHE A 85 15.79 16.89 2.75
CA PHE A 85 15.52 17.34 1.37
C PHE A 85 14.63 18.57 1.39
N GLU A 86 14.46 19.24 0.24
CA GLU A 86 13.58 20.39 0.14
C GLU A 86 12.10 19.97 0.16
N PHE A 87 11.30 20.62 1.02
CA PHE A 87 9.86 20.38 1.17
C PHE A 87 9.11 21.62 1.67
N GLU A 88 7.78 21.60 1.50
CA GLU A 88 6.86 22.52 2.17
C GLU A 88 5.98 21.76 3.16
N VAL A 89 5.58 22.39 4.26
CA VAL A 89 4.69 21.77 5.26
C VAL A 89 3.33 22.42 5.26
N LYS A 90 2.27 21.60 5.17
CA LYS A 90 0.88 22.00 5.39
C LYS A 90 0.31 21.24 6.57
N LYS A 91 -0.10 21.94 7.62
CA LYS A 91 -0.67 21.36 8.85
C LYS A 91 -2.18 21.60 8.89
N ALA A 92 -2.96 20.57 9.21
CA ALA A 92 -4.41 20.69 9.42
C ALA A 92 -4.90 19.58 10.35
N MET A 93 -5.61 19.95 11.44
CA MET A 93 -6.27 19.00 12.35
C MET A 93 -5.34 17.89 12.88
N GLY A 94 -4.12 18.24 13.30
CA GLY A 94 -3.12 17.27 13.78
C GLY A 94 -2.46 16.41 12.70
N ILE A 95 -2.87 16.56 11.43
CA ILE A 95 -2.24 15.91 10.28
C ILE A 95 -1.22 16.87 9.66
N ARG A 96 -0.02 16.37 9.43
CA ARG A 96 1.07 17.03 8.71
C ARG A 96 1.15 16.46 7.30
N LYS A 97 1.20 17.36 6.31
CA LYS A 97 1.43 17.04 4.90
C LYS A 97 2.73 17.70 4.47
N ILE A 98 3.75 16.90 4.25
CA ILE A 98 5.03 17.34 3.70
C ILE A 98 4.90 17.23 2.19
N VAL A 99 4.87 18.37 1.51
CA VAL A 99 4.78 18.47 0.04
C VAL A 99 6.20 18.41 -0.50
N VAL A 100 6.43 17.43 -1.37
CA VAL A 100 7.74 17.17 -1.97
C VAL A 100 7.68 17.54 -3.45
N ASN A 101 8.68 18.28 -3.92
CA ASN A 101 8.89 18.60 -5.33
C ASN A 101 10.38 18.90 -5.54
N SER A 102 11.21 17.88 -5.36
CA SER A 102 12.67 18.03 -5.34
C SER A 102 13.37 16.78 -5.87
N GLU A 103 14.64 16.94 -6.21
CA GLU A 103 15.52 15.84 -6.59
C GLU A 103 16.10 15.18 -5.34
N ILE A 104 15.85 13.88 -5.16
CA ILE A 104 16.13 13.16 -3.91
C ILE A 104 16.80 11.82 -4.21
N GLY A 105 17.88 11.50 -3.50
CA GLY A 105 18.50 10.18 -3.50
C GLY A 105 17.65 9.15 -2.74
N LYS A 106 17.58 7.90 -3.25
CA LYS A 106 16.69 6.86 -2.70
C LYS A 106 16.81 6.66 -1.20
N ASP A 107 18.02 6.73 -0.64
CA ASP A 107 18.28 6.40 0.76
C ASP A 107 17.57 7.35 1.70
N LYS A 108 17.39 8.62 1.31
CA LYS A 108 16.67 9.62 2.11
C LYS A 108 15.21 9.24 2.34
N ILE A 109 14.54 8.72 1.31
CA ILE A 109 13.15 8.27 1.41
C ILE A 109 13.07 6.90 2.07
N LEU A 110 13.94 5.96 1.68
CA LEU A 110 13.93 4.59 2.24
C LEU A 110 14.21 4.60 3.75
N ASN A 111 15.15 5.41 4.22
CA ASN A 111 15.44 5.56 5.65
C ASN A 111 14.27 6.17 6.42
N LEU A 112 13.55 7.14 5.83
CA LEU A 112 12.32 7.68 6.42
C LEU A 112 11.22 6.63 6.51
N MET A 113 11.04 5.81 5.48
CA MET A 113 10.04 4.73 5.47
C MET A 113 10.36 3.66 6.51
N GLU A 114 11.65 3.37 6.72
CA GLU A 114 12.12 2.42 7.72
C GLU A 114 11.92 2.96 9.14
N LYS A 115 12.28 4.22 9.38
CA LYS A 115 12.10 4.88 10.67
C LYS A 115 10.63 5.09 11.03
N TYR A 116 9.78 5.30 10.01
CA TYR A 116 8.38 5.66 10.18
C TYR A 116 7.43 4.79 9.34
N PRO A 117 7.27 3.50 9.68
CA PRO A 117 6.44 2.57 8.90
C PRO A 117 4.95 2.95 8.86
N LYS A 118 4.47 3.71 9.86
CA LYS A 118 3.10 4.24 9.95
C LYS A 118 2.82 5.42 9.00
N VAL A 119 3.85 6.01 8.41
CA VAL A 119 3.73 7.22 7.57
C VAL A 119 3.30 6.84 6.16
N PHE A 120 2.43 7.65 5.56
CA PHE A 120 1.89 7.40 4.23
C PHE A 120 2.66 8.20 3.17
N PHE A 121 3.30 7.50 2.24
CA PHE A 121 4.13 8.08 1.19
C PHE A 121 3.38 8.07 -0.15
N ALA A 122 2.69 9.17 -0.48
CA ALA A 122 2.05 9.37 -1.78
C ALA A 122 2.98 10.11 -2.73
N LEU A 123 4.05 9.43 -3.13
CA LEU A 123 5.11 9.95 -3.99
C LEU A 123 4.95 9.47 -5.44
N THR A 124 5.23 10.36 -6.37
CA THR A 124 5.15 10.19 -7.82
C THR A 124 6.52 10.50 -8.40
N PHE A 125 7.05 9.57 -9.18
CA PHE A 125 8.35 9.69 -9.83
C PHE A 125 8.47 8.69 -10.97
N SER A 126 9.44 8.91 -11.85
CA SER A 126 9.74 8.01 -12.95
C SER A 126 11.21 7.62 -12.91
N THR A 127 11.47 6.36 -13.24
CA THR A 127 12.79 5.72 -13.27
C THR A 127 12.89 4.93 -14.58
N GLY A 128 14.04 4.31 -14.86
CA GLY A 128 14.21 3.50 -16.07
C GLY A 128 13.23 2.32 -16.18
N ASN A 129 12.80 1.73 -15.07
CA ASN A 129 11.93 0.55 -15.03
C ASN A 129 10.53 0.80 -14.45
N CYS A 130 10.26 1.97 -13.86
CA CYS A 130 8.99 2.29 -13.21
C CYS A 130 8.55 3.74 -13.49
N ASP A 131 7.31 3.93 -13.96
CA ASP A 131 6.59 5.21 -13.96
C ASP A 131 5.45 5.11 -12.94
N LEU A 132 5.71 5.62 -11.73
CA LEU A 132 4.82 5.53 -10.57
C LEU A 132 4.10 6.85 -10.37
N LYS A 133 2.77 6.81 -10.37
CA LYS A 133 1.88 7.94 -10.09
C LYS A 133 0.97 7.59 -8.93
N ILE A 134 1.01 8.39 -7.87
CA ILE A 134 0.13 8.25 -6.71
C ILE A 134 -0.63 9.54 -6.51
N LYS A 135 -1.95 9.46 -6.29
CA LYS A 135 -2.77 10.64 -6.02
C LYS A 135 -2.25 11.35 -4.76
N ALA A 136 -1.87 12.62 -4.89
CA ALA A 136 -1.35 13.47 -3.82
C ALA A 136 -2.44 13.93 -2.83
N LYS A 137 -3.13 12.97 -2.21
CA LYS A 137 -4.17 13.21 -1.20
C LYS A 137 -4.14 12.08 -0.18
N ALA A 138 -4.59 12.36 1.05
CA ALA A 138 -4.82 11.28 2.00
C ALA A 138 -5.88 10.31 1.42
N PRO A 139 -5.73 9.00 1.65
CA PRO A 139 -6.76 8.04 1.30
C PRO A 139 -8.04 8.43 2.05
N LYS A 140 -9.11 8.64 1.29
CA LYS A 140 -10.45 8.81 1.88
C LYS A 140 -11.05 7.42 2.00
N SER A 141 -11.76 7.14 3.09
CA SER A 141 -12.63 5.97 3.14
C SER A 141 -13.51 5.99 1.89
N SER A 142 -13.51 4.89 1.14
CA SER A 142 -14.28 4.76 -0.08
C SER A 142 -15.75 5.01 0.26
N LYS A 143 -16.31 6.13 -0.20
CA LYS A 143 -17.75 6.32 -0.15
C LYS A 143 -18.40 5.20 -0.98
N PRO A 144 -19.52 4.61 -0.54
CA PRO A 144 -20.30 3.70 -1.36
C PRO A 144 -20.76 4.49 -2.61
N GLY A 145 -20.14 4.26 -3.77
CA GLY A 145 -20.46 5.01 -4.98
C GLY A 145 -19.36 5.17 -6.03
N SER A 146 -18.07 4.91 -5.71
CA SER A 146 -17.01 4.92 -6.73
C SER A 146 -16.98 3.61 -7.53
N LYS A 147 -18.09 3.27 -8.18
CA LYS A 147 -18.22 2.09 -9.04
C LYS A 147 -17.24 2.15 -10.23
N THR A 148 -16.71 1.02 -10.69
CA THR A 148 -15.98 0.91 -11.96
C THR A 148 -16.81 1.43 -13.14
N LYS A 149 -16.19 1.60 -14.33
CA LYS A 149 -16.91 2.04 -15.54
C LYS A 149 -18.08 1.11 -15.90
N ASP A 150 -18.02 -0.14 -15.44
CA ASP A 150 -19.01 -1.18 -15.71
C ASP A 150 -19.98 -1.38 -14.53
N GLY A 151 -19.95 -0.52 -13.51
CA GLY A 151 -20.90 -0.54 -12.39
C GLY A 151 -20.59 -1.55 -11.27
N GLU A 152 -19.59 -2.40 -11.44
CA GLU A 152 -19.22 -3.45 -10.49
C GLU A 152 -17.98 -3.08 -9.66
N GLY A 153 -18.16 -2.92 -8.35
CA GLY A 153 -17.06 -2.78 -7.38
C GLY A 153 -16.28 -1.46 -7.41
N PRO A 154 -15.39 -1.24 -6.44
CA PRO A 154 -14.60 -0.02 -6.30
C PRO A 154 -13.45 0.07 -7.30
N LYS A 155 -13.08 1.31 -7.66
CA LYS A 155 -11.95 1.59 -8.55
C LYS A 155 -10.60 1.47 -7.84
N ALA A 156 -9.75 0.58 -8.35
CA ALA A 156 -8.32 0.56 -8.09
C ALA A 156 -7.62 1.66 -8.92
N ASP A 157 -7.68 2.93 -8.51
CA ASP A 157 -7.11 4.04 -9.29
C ASP A 157 -6.30 5.04 -8.45
N PHE A 158 -5.94 4.65 -7.23
CA PHE A 158 -5.20 5.52 -6.32
C PHE A 158 -3.71 5.58 -6.67
N CYS A 159 -3.13 4.42 -6.94
CA CYS A 159 -1.80 4.28 -7.52
C CYS A 159 -1.92 3.78 -8.96
N SER A 160 -1.06 4.27 -9.83
CA SER A 160 -0.89 3.83 -11.21
C SER A 160 0.59 3.63 -11.46
N LEU A 161 0.99 2.40 -11.75
CA LEU A 161 2.36 2.02 -12.03
C LEU A 161 2.43 1.44 -13.44
N LYS A 162 3.37 1.95 -14.25
CA LYS A 162 3.84 1.26 -15.44
C LYS A 162 5.22 0.72 -15.17
N THR A 163 5.44 -0.58 -15.36
CA THR A 163 6.75 -1.18 -15.04
C THR A 163 7.16 -2.31 -15.97
N THR A 164 8.47 -2.47 -16.16
CA THR A 164 9.09 -3.63 -16.80
C THR A 164 9.62 -4.65 -15.78
N ASP A 165 9.55 -4.35 -14.48
CA ASP A 165 10.04 -5.21 -13.41
C ASP A 165 9.09 -6.39 -13.16
N VAL A 166 9.44 -7.54 -13.72
CA VAL A 166 8.67 -8.79 -13.58
C VAL A 166 8.68 -9.31 -12.14
N ASN A 167 9.71 -9.02 -11.35
CA ASN A 167 9.78 -9.47 -9.96
C ASN A 167 8.78 -8.70 -9.10
N LEU A 168 8.64 -7.38 -9.32
CA LEU A 168 7.59 -6.58 -8.68
C LEU A 168 6.21 -7.11 -9.04
N VAL A 169 5.95 -7.41 -10.31
CA VAL A 169 4.67 -7.99 -10.77
C VAL A 169 4.39 -9.34 -10.11
N ARG A 170 5.39 -10.22 -10.04
CA ARG A 170 5.28 -11.53 -9.39
C ARG A 170 5.00 -11.43 -7.89
N GLU A 171 5.62 -10.46 -7.22
CA GLU A 171 5.40 -10.20 -5.80
C GLU A 171 3.97 -9.67 -5.54
N LEU A 172 3.47 -8.80 -6.42
CA LEU A 172 2.11 -8.27 -6.35
C LEU A 172 1.03 -9.32 -6.65
N LEU A 173 1.25 -10.12 -7.70
CA LEU A 173 0.32 -11.13 -8.20
C LEU A 173 0.65 -12.54 -7.69
N PHE A 174 1.26 -12.66 -6.51
CA PHE A 174 1.77 -13.95 -6.00
C PHE A 174 0.72 -15.08 -6.11
N GLY A 175 1.18 -16.27 -6.49
CA GLY A 175 0.32 -17.44 -6.71
C GLY A 175 -0.63 -17.35 -7.90
N VAL A 176 -0.37 -16.45 -8.86
CA VAL A 176 -1.09 -16.32 -10.13
C VAL A 176 -0.11 -16.55 -11.29
N ASP A 177 -0.48 -17.40 -12.25
CA ASP A 177 0.21 -17.46 -13.53
C ASP A 177 -0.25 -16.30 -14.43
N PHE A 178 0.54 -15.23 -14.46
CA PHE A 178 0.23 -14.02 -15.21
C PHE A 178 0.85 -14.01 -16.62
N ASN A 179 1.61 -15.03 -17.03
CA ASN A 179 2.34 -14.96 -18.29
C ASN A 179 1.41 -14.93 -19.51
N SER A 180 0.31 -15.69 -19.45
CA SER A 180 -0.73 -15.74 -20.49
C SER A 180 -1.90 -14.80 -20.23
N ALA A 181 -1.99 -14.21 -19.03
CA ALA A 181 -3.11 -13.37 -18.64
C ALA A 181 -3.12 -12.03 -19.38
N LYS A 182 -4.28 -11.62 -19.89
CA LYS A 182 -4.47 -10.25 -20.44
C LYS A 182 -4.76 -9.27 -19.31
N GLU A 183 -5.63 -9.67 -18.39
CA GLU A 183 -6.04 -8.89 -17.23
C GLU A 183 -6.12 -9.77 -15.98
N VAL A 184 -5.55 -9.27 -14.88
CA VAL A 184 -5.69 -9.85 -13.55
C VAL A 184 -6.29 -8.80 -12.62
N LYS A 185 -7.41 -9.15 -11.97
CA LYS A 185 -8.02 -8.32 -10.91
C LYS A 185 -7.95 -9.07 -9.59
N ILE A 186 -7.55 -8.39 -8.52
CA ILE A 186 -7.52 -8.97 -7.18
C ILE A 186 -8.25 -8.03 -6.22
N ASN A 187 -9.09 -8.61 -5.38
CA ASN A 187 -9.80 -7.95 -4.31
C ASN A 187 -9.59 -8.75 -3.01
N HIS A 188 -9.38 -8.04 -1.90
CA HIS A 188 -9.26 -8.65 -0.59
C HIS A 188 -10.41 -8.18 0.32
N THR A 189 -11.00 -9.13 1.03
CA THR A 189 -11.84 -8.84 2.19
C THR A 189 -11.05 -9.17 3.44
N ILE A 190 -10.93 -8.20 4.34
CA ILE A 190 -10.30 -8.38 5.64
C ILE A 190 -11.40 -8.67 6.65
N VAL A 191 -11.29 -9.78 7.35
CA VAL A 191 -12.21 -10.19 8.41
C VAL A 191 -11.44 -10.14 9.72
N ILE A 192 -11.80 -9.21 10.59
CA ILE A 192 -11.23 -9.12 11.95
C ILE A 192 -12.21 -9.76 12.91
N GLU A 193 -11.80 -10.91 13.45
CA GLU A 193 -12.58 -11.70 14.40
C GLU A 193 -12.33 -11.21 15.83
N ASP A 194 -11.08 -10.86 16.14
CA ASP A 194 -10.72 -10.43 17.49
C ASP A 194 -9.62 -9.36 17.51
N VAL A 195 -9.56 -8.65 18.64
CA VAL A 195 -8.53 -7.66 18.98
C VAL A 195 -7.87 -8.11 20.27
N ILE A 196 -6.59 -8.46 20.19
CA ILE A 196 -5.81 -8.92 21.35
C ILE A 196 -5.16 -7.70 21.98
N TYR A 197 -5.64 -7.32 23.16
CA TYR A 197 -5.13 -6.19 23.93
C TYR A 197 -3.90 -6.60 24.76
N PRO A 198 -2.91 -5.70 24.95
CA PRO A 198 -1.83 -5.93 25.91
C PRO A 198 -2.38 -6.06 27.33
N LYS A 199 -1.83 -6.97 28.15
CA LYS A 199 -2.31 -7.23 29.51
C LYS A 199 -1.88 -6.18 30.53
N ASP A 200 -0.71 -5.57 30.32
CA ASP A 200 -0.03 -4.74 31.33
C ASP A 200 0.11 -3.26 30.91
N GLU A 201 -0.75 -2.78 30.01
CA GLU A 201 -0.75 -1.38 29.58
C GLU A 201 -2.16 -0.79 29.75
N SER A 202 -2.22 0.37 30.41
CA SER A 202 -3.48 1.07 30.71
C SER A 202 -3.61 2.39 29.96
N ASN A 203 -2.52 2.89 29.37
CA ASN A 203 -2.57 4.09 28.54
C ASN A 203 -3.34 3.78 27.24
N PRO A 204 -4.47 4.45 26.95
CA PRO A 204 -5.31 4.13 25.79
C PRO A 204 -4.58 4.21 24.44
N GLU A 205 -3.64 5.15 24.28
CA GLU A 205 -2.88 5.29 23.05
C GLU A 205 -1.95 4.09 22.84
N LYS A 206 -1.19 3.73 23.88
CA LYS A 206 -0.30 2.57 23.83
C LYS A 206 -1.05 1.25 23.72
N VAL A 207 -2.17 1.10 24.43
CA VAL A 207 -3.06 -0.06 24.28
C VAL A 207 -3.46 -0.22 22.83
N ARG A 208 -3.92 0.86 22.18
CA ARG A 208 -4.31 0.83 20.77
C ARG A 208 -3.14 0.46 19.87
N GLU A 209 -1.97 1.05 20.11
CA GLU A 209 -0.77 0.78 19.32
C GLU A 209 -0.24 -0.63 19.47
N MET A 210 -0.35 -1.25 20.65
CA MET A 210 0.16 -2.61 20.89
C MET A 210 -0.89 -3.70 20.63
N SER A 211 -2.15 -3.32 20.40
CA SER A 211 -3.22 -4.29 20.19
C SER A 211 -3.05 -4.99 18.85
N LYS A 212 -3.03 -6.32 18.84
CA LYS A 212 -2.98 -7.13 17.63
C LYS A 212 -4.37 -7.37 17.06
N ARG A 213 -4.47 -7.58 15.76
CA ARG A 213 -5.68 -7.99 15.06
C ARG A 213 -5.57 -9.46 14.71
N LYS A 214 -6.61 -10.22 15.06
CA LYS A 214 -6.73 -11.63 14.73
C LYS A 214 -7.90 -11.83 13.79
N GLY A 215 -7.68 -12.60 12.73
CA GLY A 215 -8.74 -12.96 11.80
C GLY A 215 -8.18 -13.53 10.51
N LYS A 216 -8.82 -13.22 9.38
CA LYS A 216 -8.45 -13.78 8.08
C LYS A 216 -8.57 -12.79 6.93
N ILE A 217 -7.84 -13.07 5.86
CA ILE A 217 -7.93 -12.39 4.57
C ILE A 217 -8.54 -13.34 3.56
N ILE A 218 -9.62 -12.92 2.94
CA ILE A 218 -10.23 -13.60 1.78
C ILE A 218 -9.75 -12.88 0.53
N ARG A 219 -8.91 -13.56 -0.27
CA ARG A 219 -8.34 -13.06 -1.52
C ARG A 219 -9.10 -13.62 -2.70
N LYS A 220 -9.86 -12.76 -3.39
CA LYS A 220 -10.56 -13.07 -4.63
C LYS A 220 -9.70 -12.65 -5.82
N ILE A 221 -9.35 -13.59 -6.67
CA ILE A 221 -8.51 -13.42 -7.86
C ILE A 221 -9.39 -13.67 -9.09
N ASN A 222 -9.37 -12.77 -10.06
CA ASN A 222 -10.02 -12.94 -11.35
C ASN A 222 -8.95 -12.82 -12.44
N VAL A 223 -8.73 -13.89 -13.22
CA VAL A 223 -7.80 -13.95 -14.35
C VAL A 223 -8.60 -14.18 -15.61
N ASP A 224 -8.64 -13.17 -16.49
CA ASP A 224 -9.40 -13.23 -17.74
C ASP A 224 -10.85 -13.75 -17.57
N GLY A 225 -11.50 -13.34 -16.48
CA GLY A 225 -12.88 -13.73 -16.15
C GLY A 225 -13.03 -15.00 -15.30
N ARG A 226 -11.96 -15.76 -15.07
CA ARG A 226 -11.98 -16.95 -14.20
C ARG A 226 -11.65 -16.57 -12.76
N GLU A 227 -12.52 -16.96 -11.84
CA GLU A 227 -12.39 -16.60 -10.43
C GLU A 227 -11.77 -17.73 -9.59
N GLU A 228 -10.91 -17.35 -8.66
CA GLU A 228 -10.32 -18.20 -7.63
C GLU A 228 -10.38 -17.46 -6.28
N ILE A 229 -10.64 -18.18 -5.19
CA ILE A 229 -10.64 -17.63 -3.82
C ILE A 229 -9.58 -18.36 -3.01
N LYS A 230 -8.76 -17.59 -2.28
CA LYS A 230 -7.79 -18.11 -1.31
C LYS A 230 -7.99 -17.42 0.03
N GLU A 231 -7.75 -18.14 1.11
CA GLU A 231 -7.85 -17.58 2.46
C GLU A 231 -6.52 -17.75 3.22
N ALA A 232 -6.23 -16.80 4.10
CA ALA A 232 -5.10 -16.87 5.02
C ALA A 232 -5.50 -16.27 6.37
N GLU A 233 -5.27 -17.02 7.44
CA GLU A 233 -5.41 -16.55 8.82
C GLU A 233 -4.19 -15.72 9.24
N PHE A 234 -4.40 -14.75 10.12
CA PHE A 234 -3.32 -13.95 10.68
C PHE A 234 -3.61 -13.49 12.11
N GLU A 235 -2.52 -13.23 12.83
CA GLU A 235 -2.50 -12.50 14.08
C GLU A 235 -1.37 -11.47 13.99
N GLY A 236 -1.73 -10.19 13.83
CA GLY A 236 -0.80 -9.10 13.53
C GLY A 236 -1.22 -7.81 14.19
#